data_AF-A0A7J7NC31-F1
#
_entry.id   AF-A0A7J7NC31-F1
#
_cell.length_a   1.000
_cell.length_b   1.000
_cell.length_c   1.000
_cell.angle_alpha   90.00
_cell.angle_beta   90.00
_cell.angle_gamma   90.00
#
_symmetry.space_group_name_H-M   'P 1'
#
loop_
_entity.id
_entity.type
_entity.pdbx_description
1 polymer ?
#
loop_
_entity_poly.entity_id
_entity_poly.type
_entity_poly.pdbx_seq_one_letter_code
_entity_poly.pdbx_strand_id
1 'polypeptide(L)'
;MDFDPDFNTLKASLYIPKPLIQVSKAKFHIFPMVLIIFSIIYTLLFFLKLLNQWRNQAYYIIGYECHKPGDDKKVSTEVCWNIMKRQMNLRLEEFQFTYKVMVNSGIGEDTYGTRNILRGKQEGPTIADALTKVEEFFYNSLDRLLSKYGISPSEIDILVNVSLFSSTPSLPIKIINHYKMRDDIKVYNLTGMGCSASLIFINLV
;
A
#
# COMPACT_ATOMS: atom_id res chain seq x y z
N MET A 1 -58.99 61.29 -58.78
CA MET A 1 -59.82 60.94 -57.62
C MET A 1 -59.94 59.43 -57.58
N ASP A 2 -58.83 58.69 -57.50
CA ASP A 2 -57.89 58.56 -56.36
C ASP A 2 -58.56 57.95 -55.14
N PHE A 3 -58.31 56.66 -54.89
CA PHE A 3 -58.05 56.17 -53.55
C PHE A 3 -57.16 54.92 -53.62
N ASP A 4 -55.92 55.12 -53.18
CA ASP A 4 -54.75 54.24 -53.14
C ASP A 4 -54.91 53.20 -52.00
N PRO A 5 -54.44 51.93 -52.11
CA PRO A 5 -54.55 50.99 -51.02
C PRO A 5 -53.48 51.32 -49.97
N ASP A 6 -53.94 51.66 -48.77
CA ASP A 6 -53.12 52.10 -47.64
C ASP A 6 -52.17 50.98 -47.14
N PHE A 7 -50.97 51.00 -47.69
CA PHE A 7 -49.81 50.16 -47.38
C PHE A 7 -49.35 50.25 -45.91
N ASN A 8 -49.94 51.16 -45.11
CA ASN A 8 -49.56 51.37 -43.71
C ASN A 8 -50.18 50.37 -42.72
N THR A 9 -51.25 49.67 -43.10
CA THR A 9 -51.94 48.74 -42.18
C THR A 9 -51.23 47.38 -42.03
N LEU A 10 -50.44 46.94 -43.01
CA LEU A 10 -49.65 45.71 -42.94
C LEU A 10 -48.34 45.85 -42.15
N LYS A 11 -47.84 47.07 -41.94
CA LYS A 11 -46.61 47.32 -41.14
C LYS A 11 -46.83 47.24 -39.63
N ALA A 12 -48.08 47.31 -39.16
CA ALA A 12 -48.41 47.29 -37.73
C ALA A 12 -48.36 45.88 -37.10
N SER A 13 -48.48 44.81 -37.89
CA SER A 13 -48.55 43.43 -37.37
C SER A 13 -47.18 42.76 -37.16
N LEU A 14 -46.06 43.40 -37.52
CA LEU A 14 -44.73 42.83 -37.38
C LEU A 14 -43.72 43.80 -36.74
N TYR A 15 -44.19 44.70 -35.86
CA TYR A 15 -43.28 45.53 -35.06
C TYR A 15 -42.91 44.80 -33.76
N ILE A 16 -42.01 43.82 -33.88
CA ILE A 16 -41.38 43.18 -32.72
C ILE A 16 -40.53 44.26 -32.04
N PRO A 17 -40.76 44.59 -30.75
CA PRO A 17 -40.01 45.65 -30.07
C PRO A 17 -38.52 45.33 -30.11
N LYS A 18 -37.70 46.25 -30.64
CA LYS A 18 -36.23 46.17 -30.61
C LYS A 18 -35.63 45.72 -29.26
N PRO A 19 -36.14 46.12 -28.07
CA PRO A 19 -35.60 45.62 -26.80
C PRO A 19 -35.83 44.12 -26.56
N LEU A 20 -36.91 43.52 -27.06
CA LEU A 20 -37.19 42.09 -26.89
C LEU A 20 -36.24 41.21 -27.71
N ILE A 21 -35.85 41.65 -28.91
CA ILE A 21 -34.84 40.98 -29.74
C ILE A 21 -33.45 41.12 -29.13
N GLN A 22 -33.14 42.26 -28.50
CA GLN A 22 -31.84 42.52 -27.88
C GLN A 22 -31.63 41.72 -26.59
N VAL A 23 -32.69 41.58 -25.77
CA VAL A 23 -32.68 40.72 -24.57
C VAL A 23 -32.61 39.24 -24.95
N SER A 24 -33.29 38.82 -26.02
CA SER A 24 -33.21 37.47 -26.59
C SER A 24 -31.80 37.14 -27.11
N LYS A 25 -31.20 38.04 -27.90
CA LYS A 25 -29.82 37.88 -28.41
C LYS A 25 -28.77 37.88 -27.29
N ALA A 26 -28.94 38.71 -26.26
CA ALA A 26 -28.06 38.72 -25.10
C ALA A 26 -28.14 37.38 -24.33
N LYS A 27 -29.34 36.84 -24.08
CA LYS A 27 -29.54 35.51 -23.48
C LYS A 27 -28.92 34.39 -24.34
N PHE A 28 -29.03 34.49 -25.67
CA PHE A 28 -28.48 33.50 -26.61
C PHE A 28 -26.94 33.48 -26.65
N HIS A 29 -26.28 34.61 -26.37
CA HIS A 29 -24.81 34.70 -26.26
C HIS A 29 -24.26 34.39 -24.86
N ILE A 30 -25.03 34.67 -23.80
CA ILE A 30 -24.60 34.38 -22.41
C ILE A 30 -24.53 32.87 -22.16
N PHE A 31 -25.49 32.09 -22.66
CA PHE A 31 -25.52 30.63 -22.47
C PHE A 31 -24.28 29.89 -23.00
N PRO A 32 -23.81 30.08 -24.25
CA PRO A 32 -22.59 29.45 -24.74
C PRO A 32 -21.34 29.97 -24.00
N MET A 33 -21.31 31.23 -23.57
CA MET A 33 -20.20 31.74 -22.74
C MET A 33 -20.11 31.01 -21.40
N VAL A 34 -21.24 30.78 -20.73
CA VAL A 34 -21.28 30.03 -19.46
C VAL A 34 -20.81 28.59 -19.67
N LEU A 35 -21.24 27.91 -20.72
CA LEU A 35 -20.77 26.56 -21.06
C LEU A 35 -19.26 26.51 -21.35
N ILE A 36 -18.73 27.51 -22.06
CA ILE A 36 -17.30 27.64 -22.32
C ILE A 36 -16.53 27.85 -21.01
N ILE A 37 -17.02 28.71 -20.11
CA ILE A 37 -16.41 28.94 -18.79
C ILE A 37 -16.39 27.64 -17.97
N PHE A 38 -17.49 26.90 -17.91
CA PHE A 38 -17.52 25.60 -17.22
C PHE A 38 -16.55 24.58 -17.85
N SER A 39 -16.44 24.55 -19.18
CA SER A 39 -15.47 23.69 -19.89
C SER A 39 -14.02 24.08 -19.58
N ILE A 40 -13.71 25.37 -19.55
CA ILE A 40 -12.38 25.89 -19.17
C ILE A 40 -12.08 25.57 -17.69
N ILE A 41 -13.05 25.73 -16.78
CA ILE A 41 -12.86 25.40 -15.37
C ILE A 41 -12.65 23.88 -15.21
N TYR A 42 -13.44 23.05 -15.88
CA TYR A 42 -13.31 21.60 -15.83
C TYR A 42 -11.95 21.13 -16.36
N THR A 43 -11.52 21.64 -17.52
CA THR A 43 -10.20 21.32 -18.08
C THR A 43 -9.07 21.82 -17.17
N LEU A 44 -9.17 23.02 -16.62
CA LEU A 44 -8.21 23.53 -15.64
C LEU A 44 -8.11 22.62 -14.40
N LEU A 45 -9.24 22.23 -13.81
CA LEU A 45 -9.27 21.30 -12.67
C LEU A 45 -8.69 19.93 -13.03
N PHE A 46 -8.96 19.44 -14.23
CA PHE A 46 -8.40 18.18 -14.75
C PHE A 46 -6.88 18.27 -14.89
N PHE A 47 -6.35 19.33 -15.50
CA PHE A 47 -4.90 19.56 -15.62
C PHE A 47 -4.24 19.74 -14.26
N LEU A 48 -4.86 20.47 -13.32
CA LEU A 48 -4.36 20.61 -11.95
C LEU A 48 -4.30 19.26 -11.23
N LYS A 49 -5.32 18.40 -11.41
CA LYS A 49 -5.33 17.04 -10.85
C LYS A 49 -4.22 16.19 -11.48
N LEU A 50 -4.00 16.28 -12.79
CA LEU A 50 -2.94 15.56 -13.48
C LEU A 50 -1.55 16.01 -13.00
N LEU A 51 -1.31 17.32 -12.90
CA LEU A 51 -0.07 17.88 -12.35
C LEU A 51 0.15 17.46 -10.90
N ASN A 52 -0.90 17.43 -10.08
CA ASN A 52 -0.80 16.98 -8.70
C ASN A 52 -0.47 15.48 -8.62
N GLN A 53 -1.09 14.64 -9.46
CA GLN A 53 -0.76 13.22 -9.57
C GLN A 53 0.70 13.01 -9.99
N TRP A 54 1.20 13.79 -10.95
CA TRP A 54 2.59 13.74 -11.39
C TRP A 54 3.57 14.17 -10.30
N ARG A 55 3.21 15.17 -9.49
CA ARG A 55 4.04 15.64 -8.36
C ARG A 55 4.00 14.67 -7.17
N ASN A 56 2.90 13.97 -6.96
CA ASN A 56 2.72 13.03 -5.85
C ASN A 56 3.26 11.61 -6.14
N GLN A 57 4.01 11.40 -7.22
CA GLN A 57 4.55 10.07 -7.55
C GLN A 57 5.78 9.67 -6.73
N ALA A 58 6.37 10.60 -5.99
CA ALA A 58 7.55 10.29 -5.20
C ALA A 58 7.15 9.74 -3.83
N TYR A 59 7.19 8.43 -3.69
CA TYR A 59 7.09 7.74 -2.40
C TYR A 59 8.46 7.68 -1.76
N TYR A 60 8.55 8.10 -0.50
CA TYR A 60 9.80 8.13 0.25
C TYR A 60 9.76 7.16 1.41
N ILE A 61 10.83 6.39 1.58
CA ILE A 61 11.05 5.62 2.80
C ILE A 61 11.65 6.57 3.83
N ILE A 62 10.83 6.99 4.77
CA ILE A 62 11.24 7.91 5.85
C ILE A 62 12.04 7.16 6.92
N GLY A 63 11.76 5.87 7.10
CA GLY A 63 12.41 5.06 8.13
C GLY A 63 12.30 3.57 7.91
N TYR A 64 13.23 2.84 8.53
CA TYR A 64 13.21 1.39 8.60
C TYR A 64 13.78 0.91 9.94
N GLU A 65 13.37 -0.29 10.33
CA GLU A 65 13.89 -0.98 11.50
C GLU A 65 14.01 -2.47 11.19
N CYS A 66 15.16 -3.04 11.51
CA CYS A 66 15.45 -4.46 11.33
C CYS A 66 15.64 -5.11 12.69
N HIS A 67 14.98 -6.24 12.92
CA HIS A 67 15.21 -7.02 14.12
C HIS A 67 16.39 -7.97 13.92
N LYS A 68 17.41 -7.84 14.78
CA LYS A 68 18.47 -8.83 14.92
C LYS A 68 18.16 -9.73 16.12
N PRO A 69 17.97 -11.04 15.93
CA PRO A 69 17.80 -11.96 17.05
C PRO A 69 19.08 -12.03 17.90
N GLY A 70 18.93 -12.39 19.18
CA GLY A 70 20.07 -12.63 20.07
C GLY A 70 20.96 -13.79 19.62
N ASP A 71 22.21 -13.79 20.07
CA ASP A 71 23.23 -14.79 19.69
C ASP A 71 22.89 -16.22 20.13
N ASP A 72 21.94 -16.38 21.04
CA ASP A 72 21.33 -17.66 21.39
C ASP A 72 20.64 -18.37 20.21
N LYS A 73 20.40 -17.62 19.12
CA LYS A 73 19.77 -18.11 17.89
C LYS A 73 20.73 -18.14 16.70
N LYS A 74 22.02 -17.85 16.92
CA LYS A 74 23.03 -17.86 15.87
C LYS A 74 23.30 -19.30 15.40
N VAL A 75 23.49 -19.46 14.10
CA VAL A 75 23.65 -20.73 13.41
C VAL A 75 24.98 -20.68 12.66
N SER A 76 26.01 -21.20 13.33
CA SER A 76 27.31 -21.42 12.70
C SER A 76 27.28 -22.63 11.76
N THR A 77 28.29 -22.76 10.91
CA THR A 77 28.51 -23.96 10.09
C THR A 77 28.53 -25.23 10.95
N GLU A 78 29.13 -25.17 12.14
CA GLU A 78 29.17 -26.29 13.10
C GLU A 78 27.78 -26.61 13.68
N VAL A 79 27.01 -25.60 14.07
CA VAL A 79 25.64 -25.80 14.57
C VAL A 79 24.77 -26.41 13.48
N CYS A 80 24.88 -25.91 12.26
CA CYS A 80 24.25 -26.48 11.08
C CYS A 80 24.62 -27.95 10.88
N TRP A 81 25.92 -28.28 10.90
CA TRP A 81 26.40 -29.67 10.81
C TRP A 81 25.75 -30.58 11.86
N ASN A 82 25.69 -30.12 13.11
CA ASN A 82 25.07 -30.88 14.21
C ASN A 82 23.56 -31.05 14.00
N ILE A 83 22.87 -30.04 13.48
CA ILE A 83 21.45 -30.13 13.11
C ILE A 83 21.27 -31.16 11.99
N MET A 84 22.08 -31.09 10.92
CA MET A 84 22.02 -32.05 9.81
C MET A 84 22.21 -33.48 10.34
N LYS A 85 23.25 -33.72 11.15
CA LYS A 85 23.55 -35.06 11.70
C LYS A 85 22.44 -35.61 12.60
N ARG A 86 21.77 -34.75 13.37
CA ARG A 86 20.71 -35.17 14.32
C ARG A 86 19.35 -35.36 13.66
N GLN A 87 19.05 -34.62 12.60
CA GLN A 87 17.67 -34.46 12.10
C GLN A 87 17.46 -35.07 10.73
N MET A 88 18.50 -35.11 9.91
CA MET A 88 18.37 -35.56 8.54
C MET A 88 18.72 -37.04 8.46
N ASN A 89 17.69 -37.88 8.21
CA ASN A 89 17.87 -39.29 7.87
C ASN A 89 18.34 -39.42 6.41
N LEU A 90 19.47 -38.80 6.11
CA LEU A 90 20.08 -38.77 4.78
C LEU A 90 21.12 -39.87 4.65
N ARG A 91 21.24 -40.40 3.43
CA ARG A 91 22.38 -41.24 3.06
C ARG A 91 23.66 -40.39 3.06
N LEU A 92 24.81 -41.04 3.18
CA LEU A 92 26.10 -40.36 3.24
C LEU A 92 26.34 -39.41 2.05
N GLU A 93 25.96 -39.82 0.84
CA GLU A 93 26.11 -39.02 -0.37
C GLU A 93 25.22 -37.76 -0.36
N GLU A 94 23.97 -37.88 0.09
CA GLU A 94 23.04 -36.76 0.22
C GLU A 94 23.50 -35.78 1.30
N PHE A 95 24.00 -36.31 2.42
CA PHE A 95 24.58 -35.50 3.48
C PHE A 95 25.79 -34.70 2.99
N GLN A 96 26.73 -35.33 2.27
CA GLN A 96 27.88 -34.65 1.68
C GLN A 96 27.47 -33.56 0.69
N PHE A 97 26.49 -33.86 -0.17
CA PHE A 97 25.95 -32.89 -1.11
C PHE A 97 25.31 -31.69 -0.41
N THR A 98 24.39 -31.91 0.54
CA THR A 98 23.73 -30.84 1.28
C THR A 98 24.72 -30.00 2.07
N TYR A 99 25.72 -30.62 2.70
CA TYR A 99 26.75 -29.89 3.42
C TYR A 99 27.58 -29.03 2.47
N LYS A 100 27.97 -29.58 1.30
CA LYS A 100 28.68 -28.83 0.27
C LYS A 100 27.86 -27.63 -0.23
N VAL A 101 26.56 -27.80 -0.48
CA VAL A 101 25.66 -26.69 -0.87
C VAL A 101 25.62 -25.62 0.21
N MET A 102 25.50 -26.04 1.48
CA MET A 102 25.42 -25.11 2.61
C MET A 102 26.68 -24.25 2.76
N VAL A 103 27.87 -24.86 2.78
CA VAL A 103 29.13 -24.11 2.94
C VAL A 103 29.47 -23.24 1.71
N ASN A 104 28.89 -23.54 0.54
CA ASN A 104 29.05 -22.76 -0.68
C ASN A 104 27.89 -21.78 -0.95
N SER A 105 26.94 -21.64 -0.04
CA SER A 105 25.75 -20.78 -0.22
C SER A 105 26.01 -19.29 -0.01
N GLY A 106 27.20 -18.91 0.49
CA GLY A 106 27.52 -17.53 0.86
C GLY A 106 26.88 -17.07 2.19
N ILE A 107 26.26 -17.98 2.94
CA ILE A 107 25.70 -17.72 4.27
C ILE A 107 26.83 -17.68 5.29
N GLY A 108 26.95 -16.57 6.01
CA GLY A 108 27.99 -16.38 7.04
C GLY A 108 27.64 -16.98 8.39
N GLU A 109 28.63 -16.99 9.28
CA GLU A 109 28.50 -17.55 10.64
C GLU A 109 27.52 -16.75 11.54
N ASP A 110 27.20 -15.51 11.18
CA ASP A 110 26.24 -14.60 11.83
C ASP A 110 24.80 -14.75 11.32
N THR A 111 24.43 -15.95 10.90
CA THR A 111 23.06 -16.25 10.46
C THR A 111 22.22 -16.73 11.62
N TYR A 112 20.93 -16.41 11.65
CA TYR A 112 20.05 -16.72 12.78
C TYR A 112 18.92 -17.66 12.37
N GLY A 113 18.67 -18.66 13.20
CA GLY A 113 17.64 -19.68 13.00
C GLY A 113 16.57 -19.64 14.08
N THR A 114 15.48 -20.38 13.86
CA THR A 114 14.45 -20.49 14.90
C THR A 114 14.96 -21.36 16.04
N ARG A 115 14.64 -20.96 17.28
CA ARG A 115 15.05 -21.70 18.50
C ARG A 115 14.53 -23.14 18.51
N ASN A 116 13.42 -23.43 17.82
CA ASN A 116 12.86 -24.77 17.68
C ASN A 116 13.79 -25.70 16.89
N ILE A 117 14.34 -25.21 15.77
CA ILE A 117 15.30 -25.95 14.94
C ILE A 117 16.58 -26.23 15.73
N LEU A 118 17.12 -25.20 16.39
CA LEU A 118 18.35 -25.31 17.17
C LEU A 118 18.23 -26.36 18.30
N ARG A 119 17.10 -26.33 19.03
CA ARG A 119 16.83 -27.26 20.14
C ARG A 119 16.38 -28.67 19.69
N GLY A 120 16.18 -28.91 18.39
CA GLY A 120 15.72 -30.21 17.89
C GLY A 120 14.28 -30.52 18.27
N LYS A 121 13.49 -29.47 18.57
CA LYS A 121 12.07 -29.55 18.90
C LYS A 121 11.26 -29.09 17.69
N GLN A 122 11.35 -29.85 16.61
CA GLN A 122 10.63 -29.58 15.36
C GLN A 122 9.31 -30.33 15.25
N GLU A 123 9.05 -31.30 16.13
CA GLU A 123 7.79 -32.05 16.11
C GLU A 123 6.66 -31.19 16.69
N GLY A 124 5.62 -30.95 15.87
CA GLY A 124 4.40 -30.26 16.26
C GLY A 124 4.52 -28.75 16.49
N PRO A 125 5.12 -27.94 15.58
CA PRO A 125 5.06 -26.49 15.71
C PRO A 125 3.61 -26.05 15.55
N THR A 126 3.03 -25.50 16.62
CA THR A 126 1.66 -24.99 16.55
C THR A 126 1.68 -23.60 15.92
N ILE A 127 0.58 -23.24 15.23
CA ILE A 127 0.39 -21.87 14.73
C ILE A 127 0.39 -20.89 15.91
N ALA A 128 -0.10 -21.30 17.08
CA ALA A 128 -0.08 -20.47 18.29
C ALA A 128 1.35 -20.12 18.72
N ASP A 129 2.26 -21.09 18.78
CA ASP A 129 3.67 -20.85 19.13
C ASP A 129 4.37 -19.94 18.12
N ALA A 130 4.07 -20.13 16.83
CA ALA A 130 4.60 -19.27 15.77
C ALA A 130 4.07 -17.83 15.93
N LEU A 131 2.79 -17.69 16.24
CA LEU A 131 2.12 -16.41 16.38
C LEU A 131 2.65 -15.61 17.58
N THR A 132 2.83 -16.23 18.75
CA THR A 132 3.40 -15.57 19.94
C THR A 132 4.81 -15.04 19.67
N LYS A 133 5.65 -15.81 18.98
CA LYS A 133 7.03 -15.39 18.64
C LYS A 133 7.05 -14.23 17.65
N VAL A 134 6.17 -14.31 16.66
CA VAL A 134 6.06 -13.27 15.64
C VAL A 134 5.51 -11.98 16.25
N GLU A 135 4.53 -12.05 17.15
CA GLU A 135 4.02 -10.89 17.89
C GLU A 135 5.12 -10.19 18.68
N GLU A 136 5.89 -10.93 19.49
CA GLU A 136 7.01 -10.36 20.26
C GLU A 136 8.00 -9.62 19.35
N PHE A 137 8.34 -10.24 18.21
CA PHE A 137 9.17 -9.63 17.17
C PHE A 137 8.56 -8.34 16.61
N PHE A 138 7.28 -8.38 16.21
CA PHE A 138 6.61 -7.23 15.59
C PHE A 138 6.48 -6.08 16.57
N TYR A 139 6.10 -6.35 17.82
CA TYR A 139 5.98 -5.32 18.84
C TYR A 139 7.33 -4.67 19.13
N ASN A 140 8.39 -5.46 19.33
CA ASN A 140 9.72 -4.91 19.57
C ASN A 140 10.22 -4.03 18.41
N SER A 141 10.02 -4.48 17.17
CA SER A 141 10.43 -3.73 15.98
C SER A 141 9.60 -2.47 15.75
N LEU A 142 8.28 -2.55 15.95
CA LEU A 142 7.39 -1.40 15.78
C LEU A 142 7.62 -0.36 16.87
N ASP A 143 7.84 -0.77 18.13
CA ASP A 143 8.20 0.16 19.22
C ASP A 143 9.47 0.94 18.88
N ARG A 144 10.51 0.26 18.41
CA ARG A 144 11.77 0.90 17.98
C ARG A 144 11.57 1.80 16.78
N LEU A 145 10.82 1.35 15.77
CA LEU A 145 10.55 2.14 14.57
C LEU A 145 9.79 3.43 14.93
N LEU A 146 8.66 3.32 15.62
CA LEU A 146 7.82 4.46 15.98
C LEU A 146 8.56 5.44 16.88
N SER A 147 9.30 4.94 17.87
CA SER A 147 10.09 5.79 18.78
C SER A 147 11.26 6.48 18.06
N LYS A 148 12.00 5.77 17.20
CA LYS A 148 13.14 6.30 16.43
C LYS A 148 12.76 7.43 15.49
N TYR A 149 11.55 7.39 14.92
CA TYR A 149 11.08 8.39 13.97
C TYR A 149 10.04 9.35 14.55
N GLY A 150 9.64 9.17 15.82
CA GLY A 150 8.69 10.02 16.53
C GLY A 150 7.28 9.99 15.92
N ILE A 151 6.87 8.86 15.34
CA ILE A 151 5.57 8.70 14.66
C ILE A 151 4.56 8.11 15.63
N SER A 152 3.40 8.74 15.77
CA SER A 152 2.28 8.16 16.53
C SER A 152 1.59 7.07 15.71
N PRO A 153 1.18 5.93 16.31
CA PRO A 153 0.34 4.94 15.64
C PRO A 153 -0.94 5.52 15.01
N SER A 154 -1.47 6.61 15.58
CA SER A 154 -2.66 7.29 15.06
C SER A 154 -2.43 8.03 13.74
N GLU A 155 -1.18 8.29 13.36
CA GLU A 155 -0.82 8.97 12.10
C GLU A 155 -0.69 7.99 10.93
N ILE A 156 -0.76 6.68 11.18
CA ILE A 156 -0.59 5.65 10.15
C ILE A 156 -1.92 5.40 9.43
N ASP A 157 -1.94 5.69 8.13
CA ASP A 157 -3.13 5.51 7.29
C ASP A 157 -3.30 4.10 6.73
N ILE A 158 -2.18 3.41 6.50
CA ILE A 158 -2.13 2.11 5.84
C ILE A 158 -1.17 1.18 6.61
N LEU A 159 -1.67 0.01 7.00
CA LEU A 159 -0.86 -1.07 7.55
C LEU A 159 -0.79 -2.23 6.54
N VAL A 160 0.42 -2.59 6.14
CA VAL A 160 0.65 -3.77 5.29
C VAL A 160 1.43 -4.81 6.08
N ASN A 161 0.87 -6.03 6.17
CA ASN A 161 1.55 -7.18 6.75
C ASN A 161 1.91 -8.18 5.65
N VAL A 162 3.12 -8.72 5.74
CA VAL A 162 3.60 -9.82 4.91
C VAL A 162 4.01 -10.97 5.83
N SER A 163 3.49 -12.16 5.58
CA SER A 163 3.79 -13.31 6.44
C SER A 163 3.79 -14.65 5.70
N LEU A 164 4.45 -15.64 6.30
CA LEU A 164 4.50 -17.02 5.80
C LEU A 164 3.23 -17.82 6.13
N PHE A 165 2.40 -17.35 7.04
CA PHE A 165 1.18 -18.03 7.49
C PHE A 165 0.07 -17.03 7.79
N SER A 166 -1.17 -17.49 7.77
CA SER A 166 -2.33 -16.73 8.24
C SER A 166 -2.77 -17.25 9.60
N SER A 167 -3.37 -16.38 10.41
CA SER A 167 -3.93 -16.72 11.72
C SER A 167 -5.25 -16.00 11.93
N THR A 168 -6.04 -16.48 12.89
CA THR A 168 -7.29 -15.84 13.31
C THR A 168 -7.24 -15.61 14.83
N PRO A 169 -7.37 -14.36 15.31
CA PRO A 169 -7.41 -13.12 14.52
C PRO A 169 -6.07 -12.87 13.79
N SER A 170 -6.12 -12.14 12.68
CA SER A 170 -4.95 -11.92 11.84
C SER A 170 -3.91 -11.04 12.54
N LEU A 171 -2.64 -11.24 12.19
CA LEU A 171 -1.52 -10.47 12.76
C LEU A 171 -1.70 -8.94 12.67
N PRO A 172 -2.10 -8.34 11.52
CA PRO A 172 -2.31 -6.90 11.47
C PRO A 172 -3.44 -6.42 12.40
N ILE A 173 -4.50 -7.20 12.60
CA ILE A 173 -5.56 -6.86 13.56
C ILE A 173 -4.99 -6.83 14.99
N LYS A 174 -4.12 -7.78 15.34
CA LYS A 174 -3.45 -7.79 16.64
C LYS A 174 -2.53 -6.58 16.83
N ILE A 175 -1.85 -6.13 15.78
CA ILE A 175 -1.02 -4.91 15.78
C ILE A 175 -1.91 -3.67 16.00
N ILE A 176 -2.99 -3.52 15.22
CA ILE A 176 -3.94 -2.40 15.33
C ILE A 176 -4.49 -2.29 16.75
N ASN A 177 -4.93 -3.41 17.33
CA ASN A 177 -5.49 -3.45 18.67
C ASN A 177 -4.47 -3.17 19.77
N HIS A 178 -3.21 -3.58 19.57
CA HIS A 178 -2.11 -3.35 20.51
C HIS A 178 -1.73 -1.86 20.55
N TYR A 179 -1.54 -1.25 19.37
CA TYR A 179 -1.09 0.13 19.24
C TYR A 179 -2.20 1.19 19.25
N LYS A 180 -3.47 0.77 19.33
CA LYS A 180 -4.63 1.67 19.29
C LYS A 180 -4.59 2.57 18.04
N MET A 181 -4.30 1.95 16.91
CA MET A 181 -4.37 2.62 15.60
C MET A 181 -5.83 3.03 15.31
N ARG A 182 -6.02 3.90 14.31
CA ARG A 182 -7.34 4.44 13.97
C ARG A 182 -8.29 3.35 13.45
N ASP A 183 -9.58 3.55 13.68
CA ASP A 183 -10.63 2.63 13.24
C ASP A 183 -10.80 2.60 11.70
N ASP A 184 -10.37 3.68 11.02
CA ASP A 184 -10.45 3.84 9.56
C ASP A 184 -9.18 3.40 8.82
N ILE A 185 -8.23 2.76 9.52
CA ILE A 185 -6.97 2.29 8.94
C ILE A 185 -7.21 1.27 7.82
N LYS A 186 -6.49 1.44 6.71
CA LYS A 186 -6.53 0.47 5.60
C LYS A 186 -5.54 -0.65 5.87
N VAL A 187 -6.00 -1.89 5.77
CA VAL A 187 -5.18 -3.06 6.11
C VAL A 187 -5.03 -3.99 4.92
N TYR A 188 -3.79 -4.31 4.58
CA TYR A 188 -3.46 -5.30 3.56
C TYR A 188 -2.65 -6.44 4.20
N ASN A 189 -3.17 -7.66 4.14
CA ASN A 189 -2.50 -8.84 4.71
C ASN A 189 -2.10 -9.81 3.60
N LEU A 190 -0.83 -9.79 3.22
CA LEU A 190 -0.26 -10.64 2.18
C LEU A 190 0.34 -11.90 2.82
N THR A 191 -0.09 -13.07 2.37
CA THR A 191 0.38 -14.36 2.87
C THR A 191 0.82 -15.26 1.74
N GLY A 192 1.90 -16.02 1.93
CA GLY A 192 2.33 -17.06 0.97
C GLY A 192 3.13 -16.56 -0.24
N MET A 193 3.44 -15.27 -0.33
CA MET A 193 4.25 -14.70 -1.42
C MET A 193 5.76 -14.99 -1.27
N GLY A 194 6.23 -15.33 -0.07
CA GLY A 194 7.63 -15.61 0.20
C GLY A 194 8.54 -14.38 0.04
N CYS A 195 9.74 -14.57 -0.48
CA CYS A 195 10.78 -13.54 -0.54
C CYS A 195 10.48 -12.37 -1.50
N SER A 196 9.53 -12.52 -2.43
CA SER A 196 9.15 -11.46 -3.37
C SER A 196 8.19 -10.43 -2.76
N ALA A 197 7.63 -10.73 -1.58
CA ALA A 197 6.56 -9.96 -0.99
C ALA A 197 6.93 -8.50 -0.68
N SER A 198 8.19 -8.22 -0.36
CA SER A 198 8.68 -6.86 -0.08
C SER A 198 8.59 -5.95 -1.30
N LEU A 199 8.94 -6.44 -2.49
CA LEU A 199 8.86 -5.68 -3.73
C LEU A 199 7.42 -5.50 -4.19
N ILE A 200 6.60 -6.55 -4.03
CA ILE A 200 5.17 -6.50 -4.39
C ILE A 200 4.43 -5.50 -3.51
N PHE A 201 4.79 -5.40 -2.23
CA PHE A 201 4.26 -4.39 -1.32
C PHE A 201 4.51 -2.96 -1.80
N ILE A 202 5.74 -2.63 -2.23
CA ILE A 202 6.08 -1.27 -2.67
C ILE A 202 5.21 -0.83 -3.84
N ASN A 203 4.79 -1.77 -4.71
CA ASN A 203 3.93 -1.49 -5.85
C ASN A 203 2.42 -1.55 -5.53
N LEU A 204 2.04 -1.98 -4.33
CA LEU A 204 0.63 -2.11 -3.92
C LEU A 204 0.03 -0.75 -3.50
N VAL A 205 0.86 0.16 -3.00
CA VAL A 205 0.52 1.48 -2.44
C VAL A 205 0.94 2.59 -3.40
#